data_AF-A6LKM8-F1
#
_entry.id   AF-A6LKM8-F1
#
_cell.length_a   1.000
_cell.length_b   1.000
_cell.length_c   1.000
_cell.angle_alpha   90.00
_cell.angle_beta   90.00
_cell.angle_gamma   90.00
#
_symmetry.space_group_name_H-M   'P 1'
#
loop_
_entity.id
_entity.type
_entity.pdbx_description
1 polymer ?
#
loop_
_entity_poly.entity_id
_entity_poly.type
_entity_poly.pdbx_seq_one_letter_code
_entity_poly.pdbx_strand_id
1 'polypeptide(L)'
;MEVGDKITVTGTLDYYYDNLQLENPTLVSTTTGDNPSPVLLNVKLDNNWLLKSGTTTDVEAFAKWNFNFVTVNGTLNYMKEDSIKDFEIKYPIETGEATLHVYIPSGLATETIIDKPATLTGFLKGFYDKWELFIFDASNVEF
;
A
#
# COMPACT_ATOMS: atom_id res chain seq x y z
N MET A 1 -7.49 2.26 22.96
CA MET A 1 -6.89 1.61 21.79
C MET A 1 -5.69 2.45 21.43
N GLU A 2 -4.52 1.86 21.51
CA GLU A 2 -3.25 2.51 21.18
C GLU A 2 -2.85 2.09 19.77
N VAL A 3 -1.98 2.88 19.13
CA VAL A 3 -1.35 2.44 17.87
C VAL A 3 -0.61 1.13 18.17
N GLY A 4 -0.74 0.14 17.28
CA GLY A 4 -0.13 -1.19 17.45
C GLY A 4 -1.03 -2.24 18.11
N ASP A 5 -2.18 -1.84 18.69
CA ASP A 5 -3.15 -2.80 19.21
C ASP A 5 -3.64 -3.75 18.12
N LYS A 6 -3.70 -5.05 18.45
CA LYS A 6 -4.32 -6.05 17.58
C LYS A 6 -5.82 -6.02 17.79
N ILE A 7 -6.56 -5.70 16.74
CA ILE A 7 -8.02 -5.75 16.73
C ILE A 7 -8.51 -6.98 15.99
N THR A 8 -9.52 -7.64 16.56
CA THR A 8 -10.30 -8.66 15.86
C THR A 8 -11.65 -8.04 15.53
N VAL A 9 -12.02 -8.09 14.26
CA VAL A 9 -13.28 -7.55 13.75
C VAL A 9 -14.04 -8.64 13.01
N THR A 10 -15.37 -8.56 13.03
CA THR A 10 -16.25 -9.34 12.15
C THR A 10 -16.98 -8.39 11.21
N GLY A 11 -17.29 -8.84 10.00
CA GLY A 11 -18.04 -8.07 9.02
C GLY A 11 -18.25 -8.89 7.75
N THR A 12 -18.79 -8.26 6.72
CA THR A 12 -18.92 -8.86 5.38
C THR A 12 -17.76 -8.38 4.53
N LEU A 13 -16.96 -9.29 4.00
CA LEU A 13 -15.97 -8.91 2.98
C LEU A 13 -16.71 -8.53 1.71
N ASP A 14 -16.44 -7.34 1.22
CA ASP A 14 -16.97 -6.82 -0.04
C ASP A 14 -15.83 -6.33 -0.92
N TYR A 15 -16.10 -6.27 -2.21
CA TYR A 15 -15.15 -5.88 -3.24
C TYR A 15 -15.74 -4.72 -4.05
N TYR A 16 -15.41 -3.51 -3.63
CA TYR A 16 -15.97 -2.27 -4.18
C TYR A 16 -14.88 -1.44 -4.85
N TYR A 17 -15.10 -1.03 -6.11
CA TYR A 17 -14.08 -0.40 -6.97
C TYR A 17 -12.72 -1.07 -6.87
N ASP A 18 -12.74 -2.40 -6.95
CA ASP A 18 -11.54 -3.22 -6.93
C ASP A 18 -10.65 -3.13 -5.68
N ASN A 19 -11.21 -2.61 -4.58
CA ASN A 19 -10.58 -2.61 -3.27
C ASN A 19 -11.28 -3.65 -2.37
N LEU A 20 -10.47 -4.42 -1.63
CA LEU A 20 -11.01 -5.26 -0.56
C LEU A 20 -11.44 -4.38 0.60
N GLN A 21 -12.73 -4.40 0.94
CA GLN A 21 -13.29 -3.69 2.07
C GLN A 21 -14.02 -4.64 3.01
N LEU A 22 -14.10 -4.26 4.28
CA LEU A 22 -14.90 -4.96 5.28
C LEU A 22 -16.13 -4.10 5.58
N GLU A 23 -17.30 -4.52 5.10
CA GLU A 23 -18.57 -3.86 5.36
C GLU A 23 -19.11 -4.22 6.74
N ASN A 24 -19.76 -3.22 7.36
CA ASN A 24 -20.39 -3.33 8.69
C ASN A 24 -19.44 -3.93 9.75
N PRO A 25 -18.20 -3.41 9.90
CA PRO A 25 -17.23 -3.99 10.81
C PRO A 25 -17.72 -3.82 12.26
N THR A 26 -17.73 -4.92 13.00
CA THR A 26 -18.00 -4.97 14.43
C THR A 26 -16.73 -5.40 15.14
N LEU A 27 -16.28 -4.62 16.12
CA LEU A 27 -15.14 -4.97 16.98
C LEU A 27 -15.51 -6.14 17.89
N VAL A 28 -14.75 -7.22 17.82
CA VAL A 28 -14.89 -8.41 18.67
C VAL A 28 -13.99 -8.32 19.89
N SER A 29 -12.72 -7.97 19.69
CA SER A 29 -11.74 -7.86 20.76
C SER A 29 -10.58 -6.96 20.40
N THR A 30 -9.94 -6.41 21.42
CA THR A 30 -8.68 -5.68 21.32
C THR A 30 -7.68 -6.33 22.26
N THR A 31 -6.47 -6.57 21.77
CA THR A 31 -5.34 -7.02 22.60
C THR A 31 -4.20 -6.04 22.41
N THR A 32 -3.58 -5.59 23.51
CA THR A 32 -2.38 -4.76 23.43
C THR A 32 -1.30 -5.49 22.66
N GLY A 33 -0.82 -4.85 21.61
CA GLY A 33 0.19 -5.38 20.71
C GLY A 33 1.40 -4.47 20.66
N ASP A 34 2.51 -5.00 20.15
CA ASP A 34 3.64 -4.17 19.76
C ASP A 34 3.29 -3.38 18.50
N ASN A 35 3.85 -2.17 18.40
CA ASN A 35 3.78 -1.41 17.17
C ASN A 35 4.37 -2.22 16.00
N PRO A 36 3.63 -2.40 14.89
CA PRO A 36 4.15 -3.10 13.73
C PRO A 36 5.35 -2.32 13.18
N SER A 37 6.47 -3.02 12.99
CA SER A 37 7.62 -2.47 12.29
C SER A 37 7.46 -2.71 10.79
N PRO A 38 7.72 -1.71 9.93
CA PRO A 38 7.61 -1.90 8.51
C PRO A 38 8.72 -2.84 8.01
N VAL A 39 8.39 -3.65 7.00
CA VAL A 39 9.37 -4.53 6.34
C VAL A 39 9.84 -3.87 5.04
N LEU A 40 11.13 -3.98 4.73
CA LEU A 40 11.64 -3.50 3.44
C LEU A 40 10.97 -4.28 2.29
N LEU A 41 10.36 -3.56 1.35
CA LEU A 41 9.87 -4.14 0.11
C LEU A 41 11.01 -4.24 -0.91
N ASN A 42 11.39 -5.46 -1.26
CA ASN A 42 12.48 -5.75 -2.21
C ASN A 42 12.10 -6.83 -3.24
N VAL A 43 10.80 -7.05 -3.43
CA VAL A 43 10.26 -7.99 -4.42
C VAL A 43 9.37 -7.27 -5.41
N LYS A 44 9.23 -7.82 -6.62
CA LYS A 44 8.22 -7.36 -7.58
C LYS A 44 6.86 -7.94 -7.21
N LEU A 45 5.87 -7.09 -7.04
CA LEU A 45 4.48 -7.51 -6.86
C LEU A 45 3.83 -7.78 -8.24
N ASP A 46 3.13 -8.91 -8.38
CA ASP A 46 2.36 -9.23 -9.58
C ASP A 46 0.90 -8.76 -9.39
N ASN A 47 0.42 -7.94 -10.33
CA ASN A 47 -0.95 -7.44 -10.32
C ASN A 47 -2.00 -8.55 -10.55
N ASN A 48 -1.61 -9.72 -11.07
CA ASN A 48 -2.52 -10.87 -11.18
C ASN A 48 -2.86 -11.50 -9.83
N TRP A 49 -2.05 -11.26 -8.79
CA TRP A 49 -2.36 -11.68 -7.43
C TRP A 49 -3.51 -10.90 -6.81
N LEU A 50 -3.90 -9.76 -7.39
CA LEU A 50 -5.04 -8.99 -6.91
C LEU A 50 -6.34 -9.74 -7.21
N LEU A 51 -7.33 -9.53 -6.34
CA LEU A 51 -8.68 -10.01 -6.59
C LEU A 51 -9.21 -9.35 -7.87
N LYS A 52 -9.95 -10.12 -8.67
CA LYS A 52 -10.75 -9.66 -9.81
C LYS A 52 -12.09 -10.36 -9.73
N SER A 53 -13.17 -9.58 -9.59
CA SER A 53 -14.52 -10.12 -9.40
C SER A 53 -14.62 -11.16 -8.26
N GLY A 54 -13.89 -10.94 -7.16
CA GLY A 54 -13.88 -11.83 -5.99
C GLY A 54 -12.96 -13.06 -6.09
N THR A 55 -12.14 -13.18 -7.14
CA THR A 55 -11.19 -14.30 -7.31
C THR A 55 -9.78 -13.79 -7.59
N THR A 56 -8.75 -14.43 -7.02
CA THR A 56 -7.33 -14.14 -7.33
C THR A 56 -6.67 -15.40 -7.90
N THR A 57 -5.66 -15.23 -8.74
CA THR A 57 -4.87 -16.36 -9.26
C THR A 57 -3.85 -16.88 -8.23
N ASP A 58 -3.57 -16.13 -7.16
CA ASP A 58 -2.63 -16.51 -6.10
C ASP A 58 -3.10 -15.97 -4.74
N VAL A 59 -3.84 -16.81 -4.01
CA VAL A 59 -4.42 -16.47 -2.70
C VAL A 59 -3.34 -16.28 -1.64
N GLU A 60 -2.25 -17.03 -1.71
CA GLU A 60 -1.17 -16.97 -0.72
C GLU A 60 -0.40 -15.65 -0.88
N ALA A 61 -0.02 -15.29 -2.11
CA ALA A 61 0.65 -14.01 -2.37
C ALA A 61 -0.25 -12.82 -2.03
N PHE A 62 -1.54 -12.89 -2.37
CA PHE A 62 -2.51 -11.86 -1.98
C PHE A 62 -2.57 -11.67 -0.46
N ALA A 63 -2.76 -12.75 0.30
CA ALA A 63 -2.86 -12.71 1.76
C ALA A 63 -1.56 -12.25 2.42
N LYS A 64 -0.41 -12.54 1.81
CA LYS A 64 0.91 -12.15 2.31
C LYS A 64 1.20 -10.65 2.14
N TRP A 65 0.81 -10.06 1.02
CA TRP A 65 1.18 -8.69 0.67
C TRP A 65 0.10 -7.66 0.97
N ASN A 66 -1.17 -8.04 0.87
CA ASN A 66 -2.25 -7.10 1.09
C ASN A 66 -2.31 -6.65 2.56
N PHE A 67 -2.47 -5.35 2.78
CA PHE A 67 -2.41 -4.66 4.07
C PHE A 67 -1.06 -4.76 4.82
N ASN A 68 0.00 -5.22 4.16
CA ASN A 68 1.30 -5.32 4.82
C ASN A 68 1.92 -3.93 5.00
N PHE A 69 2.53 -3.69 6.17
CA PHE A 69 3.21 -2.44 6.50
C PHE A 69 4.66 -2.51 6.00
N VAL A 70 5.03 -1.65 5.06
CA VAL A 70 6.30 -1.73 4.35
C VAL A 70 7.03 -0.40 4.27
N THR A 71 8.34 -0.49 4.11
CA THR A 71 9.21 0.62 3.69
C THR A 71 9.73 0.34 2.29
N VAL A 72 9.74 1.34 1.41
CA VAL A 72 10.25 1.25 0.04
C VAL A 72 11.30 2.33 -0.16
N ASN A 73 12.51 1.92 -0.57
CA ASN A 73 13.61 2.82 -0.88
C ASN A 73 13.79 2.88 -2.39
N GLY A 74 13.70 4.06 -3.00
CA GLY A 74 13.74 4.14 -4.45
C GLY A 74 13.74 5.57 -4.98
N THR A 75 13.35 5.72 -6.22
CA THR A 75 13.19 7.00 -6.91
C THR A 75 11.70 7.28 -7.10
N LEU A 76 11.21 8.31 -6.45
CA LEU A 76 9.83 8.78 -6.52
C LEU A 76 9.64 9.76 -7.68
N ASN A 77 8.59 9.53 -8.44
CA ASN A 77 8.17 10.34 -9.57
C ASN A 77 6.71 10.75 -9.40
N TYR A 78 6.43 12.05 -9.54
CA TYR A 78 5.09 12.57 -9.67
C TYR A 78 4.58 12.34 -11.10
N MET A 79 3.44 11.68 -11.19
CA MET A 79 2.72 11.40 -12.41
C MET A 79 1.47 12.28 -12.43
N LYS A 80 1.25 13.01 -13.53
CA LYS A 80 0.04 13.80 -13.71
C LYS A 80 -0.92 13.00 -14.58
N GLU A 81 -1.99 12.47 -13.99
CA GLU A 81 -3.06 11.80 -14.71
C GLU A 81 -4.40 12.49 -14.43
N ASP A 82 -5.00 13.10 -15.46
CA ASP A 82 -6.38 13.59 -15.50
C ASP A 82 -6.93 14.25 -14.22
N SER A 83 -6.13 15.16 -13.64
CA SER A 83 -6.45 15.96 -12.43
C SER A 83 -6.31 15.24 -11.09
N ILE A 84 -5.85 14.00 -11.09
CA ILE A 84 -5.50 13.23 -9.90
C ILE A 84 -3.99 13.39 -9.66
N LYS A 85 -3.61 13.61 -8.41
CA LYS A 85 -2.21 13.58 -8.00
C LYS A 85 -1.79 12.12 -7.91
N ASP A 86 -0.91 11.71 -8.83
CA ASP A 86 -0.46 10.33 -8.90
C ASP A 86 1.07 10.28 -8.71
N PHE A 87 1.59 9.18 -8.17
CA PHE A 87 3.01 8.95 -7.96
C PHE A 87 3.38 7.50 -8.27
N GLU A 88 4.61 7.32 -8.71
CA GLU A 88 5.23 6.01 -8.83
C GLU A 88 6.59 6.02 -8.15
N ILE A 89 6.91 4.94 -7.44
CA ILE A 89 8.25 4.69 -6.94
C ILE A 89 8.88 3.55 -7.72
N LYS A 90 10.07 3.82 -8.25
CA LYS A 90 10.94 2.81 -8.85
C LYS A 90 11.97 2.37 -7.81
N TYR A 91 12.03 1.09 -7.50
CA TYR A 91 12.86 0.57 -6.40
C TYR A 91 13.63 -0.69 -6.85
N PRO A 92 14.82 -0.93 -6.28
CA PRO A 92 15.61 -2.10 -6.60
C PRO A 92 14.99 -3.36 -6.00
N ILE A 93 15.11 -4.45 -6.75
CA ILE A 93 14.77 -5.82 -6.35
C ILE A 93 15.94 -6.73 -6.72
N GLU A 94 15.96 -7.97 -6.23
CA GLU A 94 17.07 -8.91 -6.51
C GLU A 94 17.35 -9.10 -8.00
N THR A 95 16.31 -9.08 -8.83
CA THR A 95 16.38 -9.33 -10.28
C THR A 95 16.42 -8.07 -11.14
N GLY A 96 16.61 -6.88 -10.55
CA GLY A 96 16.61 -5.61 -11.26
C GLY A 96 15.84 -4.52 -10.54
N GLU A 97 14.81 -3.97 -11.18
CA GLU A 97 13.99 -2.90 -10.63
C GLU A 97 12.51 -3.22 -10.79
N ALA A 98 11.70 -2.73 -9.86
CA ALA A 98 10.24 -2.76 -9.93
C ALA A 98 9.68 -1.34 -9.78
N THR A 99 8.44 -1.17 -10.24
CA THR A 99 7.66 0.04 -10.04
C THR A 99 6.45 -0.30 -9.19
N LEU A 100 6.10 0.61 -8.29
CA LEU A 100 4.91 0.52 -7.47
C LEU A 100 4.19 1.87 -7.53
N HIS A 101 2.87 1.80 -7.68
CA HIS A 101 2.00 2.96 -7.60
C HIS A 101 1.93 3.47 -6.16
N VAL A 102 1.92 4.77 -5.97
CA VAL A 102 1.96 5.39 -4.64
C VAL A 102 0.85 6.40 -4.52
N TYR A 103 0.00 6.22 -3.50
CA TYR A 103 -0.97 7.23 -3.13
C TYR A 103 -0.48 8.00 -1.92
N ILE A 104 -0.45 9.33 -2.05
CA ILE A 104 -0.08 10.25 -0.98
C ILE A 104 -1.25 11.22 -0.77
N PRO A 105 -1.96 11.17 0.36
CA PRO A 105 -3.00 12.13 0.69
C PRO A 105 -2.37 13.53 0.75
N SER A 106 -3.14 14.52 0.31
CA SER A 106 -2.73 15.90 0.11
C SER A 106 -1.69 16.42 1.13
N GLY A 107 -0.62 17.06 0.66
CA GLY A 107 0.35 17.70 1.56
C GLY A 107 1.74 17.90 0.95
N LEU A 108 2.12 17.07 -0.03
CA LEU A 108 3.38 17.22 -0.76
C LEU A 108 3.28 18.21 -1.93
N ALA A 109 4.34 18.98 -2.13
CA ALA A 109 4.53 19.86 -3.28
C ALA A 109 4.89 19.04 -4.53
N THR A 110 3.87 18.53 -5.20
CA THR A 110 3.94 17.50 -6.24
C THR A 110 4.76 17.88 -7.46
N GLU A 111 4.71 19.16 -7.87
CA GLU A 111 5.39 19.66 -9.08
C GLU A 111 6.92 19.63 -9.01
N THR A 112 7.48 19.37 -7.82
CA THR A 112 8.93 19.33 -7.59
C THR A 112 9.47 17.92 -7.40
N ILE A 113 8.61 16.89 -7.43
CA ILE A 113 8.97 15.51 -7.14
C ILE A 113 9.08 14.77 -8.48
N ILE A 114 10.20 14.96 -9.16
CA ILE A 114 10.53 14.25 -10.40
C ILE A 114 11.94 13.71 -10.22
N ASP A 115 12.09 12.41 -10.43
CA ASP A 115 13.30 11.62 -10.26
C ASP A 115 14.02 11.87 -8.93
N LYS A 116 13.25 11.93 -7.84
CA LYS A 116 13.81 12.18 -6.51
C LYS A 116 14.02 10.88 -5.75
N PRO A 117 15.25 10.59 -5.26
CA PRO A 117 15.44 9.55 -4.27
C PRO A 117 14.51 9.80 -3.07
N ALA A 118 13.89 8.74 -2.58
CA ALA A 118 13.00 8.81 -1.44
C ALA A 118 12.92 7.48 -0.69
N THR A 119 12.61 7.58 0.60
CA THR A 119 12.19 6.46 1.45
C THR A 119 10.73 6.68 1.80
N LEU A 120 9.87 5.71 1.46
CA LEU A 120 8.43 5.77 1.69
C LEU A 120 8.01 4.67 2.67
N THR A 121 7.20 5.01 3.66
CA THR A 121 6.63 4.03 4.60
C THR A 121 5.10 4.06 4.58
N GLY A 122 4.47 2.91 4.37
CA GLY A 122 3.02 2.83 4.19
C GLY A 122 2.48 1.41 4.14
N PHE A 123 1.19 1.28 3.82
CA PHE A 123 0.53 -0.02 3.71
C PHE A 123 0.29 -0.38 2.25
N LEU A 124 0.59 -1.62 1.89
CA LEU A 124 0.24 -2.16 0.58
C LEU A 124 -1.27 -2.44 0.52
N LYS A 125 -1.89 -2.10 -0.60
CA LYS A 125 -3.26 -2.54 -0.92
C LYS A 125 -3.41 -2.76 -2.42
N GLY A 126 -4.42 -3.54 -2.81
CA GLY A 126 -4.92 -3.51 -4.19
C GLY A 126 -5.71 -2.24 -4.46
N PHE A 127 -5.53 -1.62 -5.62
CA PHE A 127 -6.31 -0.49 -6.11
C PHE A 127 -6.56 -0.67 -7.62
N TYR A 128 -7.81 -0.92 -8.02
CA TYR A 128 -8.09 -1.36 -9.40
C TYR A 128 -7.28 -2.60 -9.77
N ASP A 129 -6.55 -2.54 -10.86
CA ASP A 129 -5.74 -3.63 -11.39
C ASP A 129 -4.25 -3.49 -11.03
N LYS A 130 -3.91 -2.68 -10.02
CA LYS A 130 -2.54 -2.43 -9.59
C LYS A 130 -2.35 -2.49 -8.07
N TRP A 131 -1.16 -2.88 -7.64
CA TRP A 131 -0.73 -2.71 -6.26
C TRP A 131 -0.43 -1.24 -6.01
N GLU A 132 -0.91 -0.71 -4.89
CA GLU A 132 -0.70 0.67 -4.44
C GLU A 132 -0.04 0.66 -3.05
N LEU A 133 0.98 1.48 -2.87
CA LEU A 133 1.48 1.87 -1.56
C LEU A 133 0.66 3.06 -1.07
N PHE A 134 -0.19 2.81 -0.09
CA PHE A 134 -0.95 3.85 0.58
C PHE A 134 -0.09 4.49 1.67
N ILE A 135 0.30 5.74 1.45
CA ILE A 135 0.96 6.58 2.44
C ILE A 135 -0.14 7.26 3.25
N PHE A 136 -0.22 7.05 4.56
CA PHE A 136 -1.30 7.65 5.36
C PHE A 136 -0.96 9.05 5.90
N ASP A 137 0.33 9.41 5.93
CA ASP A 137 0.84 10.69 6.41
C ASP A 137 2.03 11.13 5.54
N ALA A 138 2.06 12.40 5.13
CA ALA A 138 3.13 12.95 4.30
C ALA A 138 4.52 12.93 4.98
N SER A 139 4.58 12.86 6.32
CA SER A 139 5.83 12.68 7.06
C SER A 139 6.48 11.31 6.85
N ASN A 140 5.76 10.33 6.31
CA ASN A 140 6.32 9.03 5.94
C ASN A 140 7.04 9.05 4.58
N VAL A 141 7.29 10.23 4.04
CA VAL A 141 8.04 10.46 2.81
C VAL A 141 9.30 11.23 3.16
N GLU A 142 10.44 10.57 3.05
CA GLU A 142 11.76 11.14 3.32
C GLU A 142 12.52 11.30 2.00
N PHE A 143 13.09 12.48 1.75
CA PHE A 143 13.88 12.81 0.54
C PHE A 143 15.37 12.93 0.85
#